data_AF-A0AAV6G3E4-F1
#
_entry.id   AF-A0AAV6G3E4-F1
#
_cell.length_a   1.000
_cell.length_b   1.000
_cell.length_c   1.000
_cell.angle_alpha   90.00
_cell.angle_beta   90.00
_cell.angle_gamma   90.00
#
_symmetry.space_group_name_H-M   'P 1'
#
loop_
_entity.id
_entity.type
_entity.pdbx_description
1 polymer ?
#
loop_
_entity_poly.entity_id
_entity_poly.type
_entity_poly.pdbx_seq_one_letter_code
_entity_poly.pdbx_strand_id
1 'polypeptide(L)'
;MAESEVDTPSTPIEYESKYFEHHGVRLPPFCRGKMEEIANFSLRSSDIWIVTYPKSGTSLLQEVVYLVSQGADPDEIGLMNIDEQLPVLEYPQPGLDIIQELTSPRLIKSHLPYRFLPTAMHNGEGKVIYMARNPKDLAVSYYQFHRSLRTMSYRGTFAEFCRRFMNDKLGYGSWFEHVQEFWEHRMDSNVLFLKYEDMYKVGHR
;
A
#
# COMPACT_ATOMS: atom_id res chain seq x y z
N MET A 1 35.19 -6.55 15.68
CA MET A 1 34.70 -7.16 14.43
C MET A 1 33.68 -8.21 14.84
N ALA A 2 32.40 -7.82 14.84
CA ALA A 2 31.30 -8.75 15.10
C ALA A 2 30.88 -9.28 13.73
N GLU A 3 30.99 -10.59 13.56
CA GLU A 3 30.51 -11.30 12.37
C GLU A 3 29.00 -11.04 12.27
N SER A 4 28.60 -10.37 11.19
CA SER A 4 27.20 -10.22 10.82
C SER A 4 26.63 -11.61 10.55
N GLU A 5 25.68 -12.05 11.35
CA GLU A 5 24.85 -13.21 11.04
C GLU A 5 24.25 -12.99 9.65
N VAL A 6 24.71 -13.81 8.69
CA VAL A 6 24.19 -13.84 7.34
C VAL A 6 22.78 -14.40 7.44
N ASP A 7 21.78 -13.52 7.35
CA ASP A 7 20.35 -13.84 7.35
C ASP A 7 20.09 -15.02 6.40
N THR A 8 19.77 -16.18 6.98
CA THR A 8 19.63 -17.45 6.27
C THR A 8 18.41 -17.38 5.35
N PRO A 9 18.52 -17.86 4.09
CA PRO A 9 17.45 -17.73 3.11
C PRO A 9 16.21 -18.53 3.54
N SER A 10 15.05 -17.88 3.59
CA SER A 10 13.81 -18.53 4.05
C SER A 10 13.18 -19.36 2.92
N THR A 11 12.92 -20.62 3.20
CA THR A 11 12.07 -21.50 2.37
C THR A 11 10.63 -20.95 2.32
N PRO A 12 9.79 -21.35 1.36
CA PRO A 12 8.38 -20.95 1.32
C PRO A 12 7.62 -21.19 2.64
N ILE A 13 8.01 -22.21 3.41
CA ILE A 13 7.42 -22.56 4.71
C ILE A 13 7.87 -21.58 5.81
N GLU A 14 9.15 -21.23 5.87
CA GLU A 14 9.65 -20.21 6.82
C GLU A 14 9.18 -18.81 6.48
N TYR A 15 8.83 -18.56 5.22
CA TYR A 15 8.22 -17.32 4.79
C TYR A 15 6.79 -17.17 5.34
N GLU A 16 6.11 -18.29 5.68
CA GLU A 16 4.74 -18.25 6.19
C GLU A 16 4.62 -17.88 7.67
N SER A 17 5.61 -18.22 8.49
CA SER A 17 5.63 -17.92 9.94
C SER A 17 5.88 -16.44 10.26
N LYS A 18 6.22 -15.62 9.26
CA LYS A 18 6.55 -14.19 9.43
C LYS A 18 5.36 -13.24 9.39
N TYR A 19 4.13 -13.71 9.15
CA TYR A 19 2.97 -12.82 9.00
C TYR A 19 2.14 -12.69 10.28
N PHE A 20 1.38 -11.60 10.37
CA PHE A 20 0.40 -11.33 11.42
C PHE A 20 -1.01 -11.53 10.84
N GLU A 21 -1.83 -12.35 11.47
CA GLU A 21 -3.23 -12.54 11.06
C GLU A 21 -4.16 -11.65 11.90
N HIS A 22 -5.00 -10.87 11.22
CA HIS A 22 -5.95 -9.96 11.84
C HIS A 22 -7.30 -10.07 11.13
N HIS A 23 -8.34 -10.49 11.85
CA HIS A 23 -9.70 -10.72 11.30
C HIS A 23 -9.72 -11.49 9.96
N GLY A 24 -8.96 -12.60 9.88
CA GLY A 24 -8.88 -13.47 8.70
C GLY A 24 -8.01 -12.92 7.56
N VAL A 25 -7.34 -11.78 7.74
CA VAL A 25 -6.44 -11.20 6.74
C VAL A 25 -4.99 -11.37 7.18
N ARG A 26 -4.16 -11.84 6.25
CA ARG A 26 -2.71 -11.91 6.42
C ARG A 26 -2.06 -10.55 6.22
N LEU A 27 -1.60 -9.92 7.28
CA LEU A 27 -0.87 -8.65 7.28
C LEU A 27 0.64 -8.85 7.53
N PRO A 28 1.50 -7.93 7.08
CA PRO A 28 2.91 -7.95 7.44
C PRO A 28 3.15 -7.92 8.97
N PRO A 29 4.28 -8.47 9.46
CA PRO A 29 4.54 -8.59 10.90
C PRO A 29 4.55 -7.25 11.62
N PHE A 30 4.96 -6.17 10.94
CA PHE A 30 5.01 -4.83 11.51
C PHE A 30 3.64 -4.20 11.79
N CYS A 31 2.54 -4.80 11.32
CA CYS A 31 1.18 -4.38 11.67
C CYS A 31 0.73 -4.93 13.04
N ARG A 32 1.45 -5.91 13.61
CA ARG A 32 1.13 -6.48 14.92
C ARG A 32 1.22 -5.40 16.00
N GLY A 33 0.18 -5.31 16.82
CA GLY A 33 0.14 -4.43 17.99
C GLY A 33 -0.29 -2.98 17.71
N LYS A 34 -0.49 -2.57 16.45
CA LYS A 34 -0.86 -1.19 16.09
C LYS A 34 -2.20 -1.03 15.36
N MET A 35 -2.96 -2.11 15.16
CA MET A 35 -4.23 -2.05 14.40
C MET A 35 -5.28 -1.17 15.09
N GLU A 36 -5.31 -1.17 16.43
CA GLU A 36 -6.20 -0.30 17.20
C GLU A 36 -5.80 1.18 17.08
N GLU A 37 -4.51 1.49 17.12
CA GLU A 37 -4.00 2.84 16.92
C GLU A 37 -4.28 3.35 15.50
N ILE A 38 -4.16 2.48 14.49
CA ILE A 38 -4.53 2.77 13.11
C ILE A 38 -6.04 3.06 13.01
N ALA A 39 -6.89 2.23 13.63
CA ALA A 39 -8.33 2.43 13.62
C ALA A 39 -8.76 3.76 14.27
N ASN A 40 -8.00 4.23 15.26
CA ASN A 40 -8.20 5.48 16.00
C ASN A 40 -7.36 6.66 15.46
N PHE A 41 -6.66 6.49 14.34
CA PHE A 41 -5.78 7.52 13.79
C PHE A 41 -6.58 8.81 13.48
N SER A 42 -6.09 9.94 13.97
CA SER A 42 -6.82 11.21 13.90
C SER A 42 -6.66 11.85 12.51
N LEU A 43 -7.77 11.90 11.78
CA LEU A 43 -7.85 12.51 10.46
C LEU A 43 -7.95 14.03 10.53
N ARG A 44 -7.53 14.68 9.45
CA ARG A 44 -7.75 16.10 9.17
C ARG A 44 -8.54 16.21 7.88
N SER A 45 -9.39 17.23 7.78
CA SER A 45 -10.24 17.44 6.58
C SER A 45 -9.45 17.69 5.29
N SER A 46 -8.18 18.07 5.40
CA SER A 46 -7.25 18.28 4.28
C SER A 46 -6.37 17.08 3.96
N ASP A 47 -6.49 15.97 4.69
CA ASP A 47 -5.73 14.77 4.39
C ASP A 47 -6.17 14.13 3.06
N ILE A 48 -5.20 13.65 2.30
CA ILE A 48 -5.42 12.83 1.11
C ILE A 48 -4.72 11.49 1.31
N TRP A 49 -5.47 10.43 1.12
CA TRP A 49 -5.05 9.06 1.34
C TRP A 49 -4.90 8.35 0.01
N ILE A 50 -3.75 7.75 -0.22
CA ILE A 50 -3.48 6.93 -1.40
C ILE A 50 -3.47 5.48 -0.95
N VAL A 51 -4.48 4.71 -1.37
CA VAL A 51 -4.61 3.31 -0.97
C VAL A 51 -4.48 2.40 -2.19
N THR A 52 -3.66 1.37 -2.06
CA THR A 52 -3.42 0.42 -3.16
C THR A 52 -3.14 -0.95 -2.59
N TYR A 53 -3.56 -2.01 -3.30
CA TYR A 53 -2.91 -3.29 -3.07
C TYR A 53 -1.42 -3.15 -3.42
N PRO A 54 -0.48 -3.79 -2.69
CA PRO A 54 0.94 -3.65 -2.97
C PRO A 54 1.26 -3.87 -4.45
N LYS A 55 2.08 -2.96 -5.01
CA LYS A 55 2.58 -3.03 -6.40
C LYS A 55 1.53 -2.80 -7.49
N SER A 56 0.44 -2.11 -7.16
CA SER A 56 -0.59 -1.67 -8.13
C SER A 56 -0.25 -0.40 -8.92
N GLY A 57 1.01 0.05 -8.94
CA GLY A 57 1.40 1.30 -9.64
C GLY A 57 1.44 2.55 -8.76
N THR A 58 1.76 2.36 -7.48
CA THR A 58 1.83 3.43 -6.47
C THR A 58 2.69 4.62 -6.88
N SER A 59 3.86 4.40 -7.48
CA SER A 59 4.82 5.48 -7.74
C SER A 59 4.24 6.56 -8.68
N LEU A 60 3.64 6.17 -9.81
CA LEU A 60 3.05 7.14 -10.74
C LEU A 60 1.85 7.88 -10.13
N LEU A 61 0.98 7.18 -9.40
CA LEU A 61 -0.15 7.83 -8.74
C LEU A 61 0.32 8.84 -7.70
N GLN A 62 1.33 8.48 -6.92
CA GLN A 62 1.91 9.34 -5.90
C GLN A 62 2.44 10.63 -6.52
N GLU A 63 3.16 10.56 -7.64
CA GLU A 63 3.64 11.73 -8.39
C GLU A 63 2.50 12.63 -8.87
N VAL A 64 1.47 12.04 -9.49
CA VAL A 64 0.32 12.79 -9.99
C VAL A 64 -0.43 13.49 -8.84
N VAL A 65 -0.71 12.77 -7.75
CA VAL A 65 -1.41 13.33 -6.59
C VAL A 65 -0.57 14.42 -5.93
N TYR A 66 0.74 14.21 -5.79
CA TYR A 66 1.65 15.21 -5.24
C TYR A 66 1.64 16.49 -6.09
N LEU A 67 1.83 16.39 -7.41
CA LEU A 67 1.77 17.53 -8.35
C LEU A 67 0.48 18.32 -8.20
N VAL A 68 -0.65 17.62 -8.28
CA VAL A 68 -1.97 18.24 -8.23
C VAL A 68 -2.23 18.88 -6.87
N SER A 69 -1.80 18.25 -5.78
CA SER A 69 -2.05 18.75 -4.42
C SER A 69 -1.19 19.96 -4.04
N GLN A 70 0.04 20.04 -4.55
CA GLN A 70 0.97 21.13 -4.25
C GLN A 70 0.93 22.26 -5.29
N GLY A 71 0.29 22.04 -6.45
CA GLY A 71 0.40 22.96 -7.58
C GLY A 71 1.84 23.07 -8.09
N ALA A 72 2.66 22.04 -7.87
CA ALA A 72 4.07 22.01 -8.19
C ALA A 72 4.32 21.86 -9.70
N ASP A 73 5.44 22.39 -10.17
CA ASP A 73 5.87 22.20 -11.56
C ASP A 73 6.40 20.76 -11.73
N PRO A 74 5.95 20.00 -12.75
CA PRO A 74 6.54 18.71 -13.12
C PRO A 74 8.06 18.71 -13.19
N ASP A 75 8.68 19.82 -13.60
CA ASP A 75 10.13 19.95 -13.71
C ASP A 75 10.84 20.00 -12.33
N GLU A 76 10.13 20.30 -11.25
CA GLU A 76 10.66 20.34 -9.88
C GLU A 76 10.66 18.94 -9.21
N ILE A 77 9.94 17.96 -9.75
CA ILE A 77 9.78 16.63 -9.14
C ILE A 77 10.84 15.62 -9.58
N GLY A 78 11.43 15.79 -10.77
CA GLY A 78 12.38 14.84 -11.35
C GLY A 78 13.62 14.53 -10.50
N LEU A 79 13.82 15.25 -9.40
CA LEU A 79 14.95 15.12 -8.46
C LEU A 79 14.57 14.48 -7.12
N MET A 80 13.28 14.24 -6.84
CA MET A 80 12.83 13.78 -5.53
C MET A 80 12.49 12.28 -5.53
N ASN A 81 13.02 11.54 -4.55
CA ASN A 81 12.59 10.16 -4.29
C ASN A 81 11.22 10.20 -3.60
N ILE A 82 10.14 10.27 -4.37
CA ILE A 82 8.79 10.48 -3.84
C ILE A 82 8.32 9.36 -2.90
N ASP A 83 8.88 8.15 -3.04
CA ASP A 83 8.61 7.03 -2.13
C ASP A 83 9.16 7.29 -0.70
N GLU A 84 10.14 8.18 -0.53
CA GLU A 84 10.61 8.65 0.79
C GLU A 84 9.79 9.80 1.36
N GLN A 85 8.99 10.49 0.54
CA GLN A 85 8.23 11.67 0.96
C GLN A 85 6.84 11.34 1.50
N LEU A 86 6.26 10.22 1.05
CA LEU A 86 4.91 9.83 1.44
C LEU A 86 4.95 8.71 2.49
N PRO A 87 4.60 9.01 3.76
CA PRO A 87 4.60 8.00 4.79
C PRO A 87 3.55 6.93 4.51
N VAL A 88 3.92 5.66 4.74
CA VAL A 88 2.97 4.56 4.77
C VAL A 88 2.49 4.39 6.19
N LEU A 89 1.18 4.48 6.42
CA LEU A 89 0.58 4.52 7.76
C LEU A 89 1.06 3.35 8.65
N GLU A 90 1.03 2.14 8.10
CA GLU A 90 1.31 0.93 8.86
C GLU A 90 2.81 0.59 9.00
N TYR A 91 3.69 1.29 8.28
CA TYR A 91 5.13 0.98 8.28
C TYR A 91 5.81 1.36 9.60
N PRO A 92 6.92 0.69 9.97
CA PRO A 92 7.68 1.03 11.19
C PRO A 92 8.25 2.46 11.19
N GLN A 93 8.55 3.00 10.00
CA GLN A 93 9.10 4.34 9.81
C GLN A 93 8.25 5.08 8.77
N PRO A 94 7.93 6.36 8.98
CA PRO A 94 8.32 7.17 10.15
C PRO A 94 7.51 6.86 11.43
N GLY A 95 6.43 6.06 11.33
CA GLY A 95 5.59 5.67 12.46
C GLY A 95 4.41 6.62 12.70
N LEU A 96 3.37 6.14 13.40
CA LEU A 96 2.10 6.84 13.55
C LEU A 96 2.24 8.23 14.19
N ASP A 97 3.04 8.35 15.25
CA ASP A 97 3.25 9.62 15.97
C ASP A 97 3.82 10.70 15.06
N ILE A 98 4.85 10.37 14.27
CA ILE A 98 5.45 11.32 13.33
C ILE A 98 4.47 11.73 12.24
N ILE A 99 3.68 10.80 11.70
CA ILE A 99 2.64 11.10 10.70
C ILE A 99 1.55 12.01 11.32
N GLN A 100 1.28 11.85 12.62
CA GLN A 100 0.34 12.70 13.34
C GLN A 100 0.86 14.13 13.51
N GLU A 101 2.18 14.32 13.60
CA GLU A 101 2.84 15.62 13.75
C GLU A 101 3.12 16.35 12.43
N LEU A 102 3.08 15.66 11.28
CA LEU A 102 3.28 16.30 9.97
C LEU A 102 2.36 17.50 9.76
N THR A 103 2.84 18.52 9.05
CA THR A 103 2.02 19.70 8.69
C THR A 103 0.96 19.34 7.65
N SER A 104 -0.18 20.03 7.70
CA SER A 104 -1.24 19.86 6.69
C SER A 104 -0.91 20.63 5.40
N PRO A 105 -1.40 20.19 4.22
CA PRO A 105 -2.14 18.95 3.98
C PRO A 105 -1.21 17.71 4.02
N ARG A 106 -1.68 16.62 4.64
CA ARG A 106 -0.91 15.36 4.69
C ARG A 106 -1.29 14.49 3.50
N LEU A 107 -0.29 13.99 2.80
CA LEU A 107 -0.44 12.92 1.82
C LEU A 107 0.01 11.61 2.49
N ILE A 108 -0.92 10.68 2.72
CA ILE A 108 -0.65 9.45 3.48
C ILE A 108 -0.93 8.24 2.60
N LYS A 109 -0.05 7.25 2.62
CA LYS A 109 -0.22 5.99 1.88
C LYS A 109 -0.67 4.86 2.81
N SER A 110 -1.43 3.91 2.28
CA SER A 110 -1.64 2.63 2.94
C SER A 110 -1.84 1.50 1.92
N HIS A 111 -1.58 0.27 2.37
CA HIS A 111 -1.90 -0.96 1.65
C HIS A 111 -2.97 -1.79 2.37
N LEU A 112 -3.60 -1.24 3.40
CA LEU A 112 -4.62 -1.93 4.17
C LEU A 112 -5.94 -2.06 3.38
N PRO A 113 -6.65 -3.19 3.54
CA PRO A 113 -8.05 -3.31 3.17
C PRO A 113 -8.90 -2.18 3.78
N TYR A 114 -10.01 -1.83 3.13
CA TYR A 114 -10.81 -0.67 3.52
C TYR A 114 -11.29 -0.74 4.98
N ARG A 115 -11.77 -1.91 5.43
CA ARG A 115 -12.16 -2.18 6.83
C ARG A 115 -11.08 -1.96 7.88
N PHE A 116 -9.80 -1.88 7.51
CA PHE A 116 -8.71 -1.64 8.45
C PHE A 116 -8.13 -0.22 8.35
N LEU A 117 -8.68 0.64 7.49
CA LEU A 117 -8.40 2.06 7.51
C LEU A 117 -8.98 2.73 8.77
N PRO A 118 -8.54 3.95 9.12
CA PRO A 118 -9.08 4.69 10.26
C PRO A 118 -10.61 4.77 10.22
N THR A 119 -11.26 4.46 11.35
CA THR A 119 -12.72 4.30 11.45
C THR A 119 -13.48 5.54 10.99
N ALA A 120 -12.93 6.73 11.21
CA ALA A 120 -13.49 8.00 10.75
C ALA A 120 -13.70 8.05 9.22
N MET A 121 -12.88 7.36 8.42
CA MET A 121 -13.07 7.29 6.96
C MET A 121 -14.35 6.57 6.56
N HIS A 122 -14.76 5.58 7.34
CA HIS A 122 -16.00 4.84 7.08
C HIS A 122 -17.25 5.71 7.29
N ASN A 123 -17.10 6.82 8.02
CA ASN A 123 -18.15 7.83 8.22
C ASN A 123 -18.08 8.98 7.21
N GLY A 124 -17.26 8.85 6.15
CA GLY A 124 -17.14 9.87 5.10
C GLY A 124 -16.08 10.94 5.37
N GLU A 125 -15.26 10.81 6.41
CA GLU A 125 -14.16 11.75 6.69
C GLU A 125 -12.93 11.47 5.82
N GLY A 126 -12.09 12.50 5.64
CA GLY A 126 -10.90 12.43 4.79
C GLY A 126 -11.21 12.34 3.29
N LYS A 127 -10.18 12.09 2.49
CA LYS A 127 -10.29 11.82 1.04
C LYS A 127 -9.42 10.63 0.70
N VAL A 128 -10.01 9.59 0.12
CA VAL A 128 -9.35 8.33 -0.22
C VAL A 128 -9.30 8.18 -1.74
N ILE A 129 -8.11 8.03 -2.28
CA ILE A 129 -7.86 7.67 -3.67
C ILE A 129 -7.39 6.23 -3.67
N TYR A 130 -8.24 5.33 -4.16
CA TYR A 130 -7.90 3.93 -4.34
C TYR A 130 -7.44 3.67 -5.78
N MET A 131 -6.36 2.93 -5.97
CA MET A 131 -5.94 2.48 -7.31
C MET A 131 -5.88 0.97 -7.42
N ALA A 132 -6.73 0.46 -8.32
CA ALA A 132 -6.70 -0.91 -8.78
C ALA A 132 -5.76 -1.08 -9.98
N ARG A 133 -5.24 -2.29 -10.15
CA ARG A 133 -4.49 -2.72 -11.33
C ARG A 133 -4.91 -4.13 -11.70
N ASN A 134 -4.80 -4.49 -12.98
CA ASN A 134 -5.01 -5.84 -13.46
C ASN A 134 -4.18 -6.84 -12.62
N PRO A 135 -4.78 -7.94 -12.13
CA PRO A 135 -4.11 -8.85 -11.20
C PRO A 135 -2.93 -9.60 -11.84
N LYS A 136 -2.92 -9.77 -13.17
CA LYS A 136 -1.83 -10.47 -13.86
C LYS A 136 -0.57 -9.61 -13.88
N ASP A 137 -0.69 -8.35 -14.28
CA ASP A 137 0.43 -7.40 -14.30
C ASP A 137 0.91 -7.09 -12.88
N LEU A 138 -0.02 -6.99 -11.94
CA LEU A 138 0.28 -6.83 -10.52
C LEU A 138 1.10 -8.00 -9.99
N ALA A 139 0.69 -9.25 -10.26
CA ALA A 139 1.41 -10.43 -9.78
C ALA A 139 2.86 -10.48 -10.30
N VAL A 140 3.09 -10.08 -11.55
CA VAL A 140 4.45 -9.95 -12.11
C VAL A 140 5.24 -8.89 -11.35
N SER A 141 4.68 -7.68 -11.17
CA SER A 141 5.35 -6.60 -10.44
C SER A 141 5.68 -6.99 -8.99
N TYR A 142 4.76 -7.69 -8.33
CA TYR A 142 4.90 -8.09 -6.94
C TYR A 142 5.92 -9.22 -6.74
N TYR A 143 6.00 -10.13 -7.71
CA TYR A 143 7.06 -11.14 -7.75
C TYR A 143 8.44 -10.49 -7.88
N GLN A 144 8.62 -9.53 -8.81
CA GLN A 144 9.90 -8.85 -8.99
C GLN A 144 10.31 -8.06 -7.74
N PHE A 145 9.35 -7.40 -7.09
CA PHE A 145 9.58 -6.69 -5.83
C PHE A 145 10.03 -7.63 -4.68
N HIS A 146 9.40 -8.79 -4.55
CA HIS A 146 9.82 -9.80 -3.56
C HIS A 146 11.23 -10.33 -3.80
N ARG A 147 11.69 -10.35 -5.05
CA ARG A 147 13.06 -10.73 -5.41
C ARG A 147 14.07 -9.61 -5.18
N SER A 148 13.68 -8.35 -5.34
CA SER A 148 14.57 -7.20 -5.17
C SER A 148 14.76 -6.80 -3.70
N LEU A 149 13.77 -7.06 -2.84
CA LEU A 149 13.85 -6.75 -1.41
C LEU A 149 14.73 -7.76 -0.66
N ARG A 150 15.88 -7.29 -0.16
CA ARG A 150 16.80 -8.09 0.68
C ARG A 150 16.11 -8.64 1.94
N THR A 151 15.21 -7.86 2.54
CA THR A 151 14.44 -8.25 3.75
C THR A 151 13.40 -9.34 3.48
N MET A 152 12.98 -9.51 2.23
CA MET A 152 11.95 -10.46 1.83
C MET A 152 12.56 -11.76 1.28
N SER A 153 13.72 -11.66 0.62
CA SER A 153 14.56 -12.78 0.15
C SER A 153 13.81 -13.96 -0.47
N TYR A 154 12.72 -13.68 -1.22
CA TYR A 154 11.91 -14.73 -1.82
C TYR A 154 12.67 -15.39 -2.98
N ARG A 155 12.93 -16.69 -2.86
CA ARG A 155 13.65 -17.49 -3.87
C ARG A 155 12.77 -18.46 -4.66
N GLY A 156 11.44 -18.42 -4.46
CA GLY A 156 10.51 -19.26 -5.20
C GLY A 156 10.36 -18.85 -6.67
N THR A 157 9.80 -19.76 -7.47
CA THR A 157 9.48 -19.52 -8.88
C THR A 157 8.28 -18.58 -9.03
N PHE A 158 8.14 -17.95 -10.20
CA PHE A 158 6.95 -17.14 -10.49
C PHE A 158 5.65 -17.97 -10.41
N ALA A 159 5.67 -19.23 -10.85
CA ALA A 159 4.51 -20.12 -10.76
C ALA A 159 4.10 -20.43 -9.32
N GLU A 160 5.05 -20.58 -8.39
CA GLU A 160 4.77 -20.69 -6.96
C GLU A 160 4.21 -19.39 -6.41
N PHE A 161 4.77 -18.25 -6.81
CA PHE A 161 4.25 -16.94 -6.41
C PHE A 161 2.80 -16.73 -6.85
N CYS A 162 2.46 -17.06 -8.11
CA CYS A 162 1.09 -17.01 -8.60
C CYS A 162 0.16 -17.92 -7.81
N ARG A 163 0.59 -19.15 -7.47
CA ARG A 163 -0.20 -20.05 -6.61
C ARG A 163 -0.45 -19.43 -5.24
N ARG A 164 0.55 -18.77 -4.64
CA ARG A 164 0.39 -18.06 -3.37
C ARG A 164 -0.56 -16.86 -3.49
N PHE A 165 -0.45 -16.09 -4.59
CA PHE A 165 -1.35 -14.98 -4.89
C PHE A 165 -2.81 -15.42 -5.02
N MET A 166 -3.08 -16.49 -5.79
CA MET A 166 -4.44 -17.01 -6.01
C MET A 166 -5.05 -17.69 -4.79
N ASN A 167 -4.23 -18.13 -3.82
CA ASN A 167 -4.66 -18.80 -2.59
C ASN A 167 -4.57 -17.87 -1.36
N ASP A 168 -4.53 -16.56 -1.57
CA ASP A 168 -4.55 -15.53 -0.52
C ASP A 168 -3.40 -15.63 0.50
N LYS A 169 -2.24 -16.13 0.07
CA LYS A 169 -1.05 -16.35 0.91
C LYS A 169 -0.02 -15.23 0.83
N LEU A 170 -0.38 -14.05 0.33
CA LEU A 170 0.49 -12.87 0.34
C LEU A 170 0.14 -11.92 1.50
N GLY A 171 1.03 -10.95 1.77
CA GLY A 171 0.73 -9.86 2.70
C GLY A 171 -0.37 -8.97 2.14
N TYR A 172 -1.20 -8.44 3.04
CA TYR A 172 -2.45 -7.70 2.80
C TYR A 172 -3.60 -8.57 2.27
N GLY A 173 -3.50 -9.89 2.40
CA GLY A 173 -4.58 -10.84 2.10
C GLY A 173 -4.90 -10.98 0.61
N SER A 174 -6.16 -11.35 0.34
CA SER A 174 -6.65 -11.57 -1.01
C SER A 174 -6.69 -10.28 -1.81
N TRP A 175 -6.08 -10.26 -2.98
CA TRP A 175 -6.26 -9.16 -3.93
C TRP A 175 -7.72 -9.00 -4.34
N PHE A 176 -8.45 -10.11 -4.48
CA PHE A 176 -9.84 -10.12 -4.93
C PHE A 176 -10.75 -9.44 -3.91
N GLU A 177 -10.66 -9.82 -2.64
CA GLU A 177 -11.42 -9.16 -1.56
C GLU A 177 -11.01 -7.69 -1.44
N HIS A 178 -9.70 -7.40 -1.49
CA HIS A 178 -9.19 -6.05 -1.36
C HIS A 178 -9.76 -5.11 -2.42
N VAL A 179 -9.73 -5.50 -3.71
CA VAL A 179 -10.28 -4.65 -4.78
C VAL A 179 -11.81 -4.57 -4.74
N GLN A 180 -12.50 -5.65 -4.35
CA GLN A 180 -13.96 -5.67 -4.26
C GLN A 180 -14.47 -4.74 -3.17
N GLU A 181 -13.83 -4.73 -2.01
CA GLU A 181 -14.21 -3.88 -0.89
C GLU A 181 -14.15 -2.39 -1.25
N PHE A 182 -13.04 -1.93 -1.85
CA PHE A 182 -12.94 -0.56 -2.35
C PHE A 182 -13.88 -0.29 -3.53
N TRP A 183 -14.18 -1.29 -4.35
CA TRP A 183 -15.14 -1.13 -5.44
C TRP A 183 -16.56 -0.90 -4.91
N GLU A 184 -16.97 -1.56 -3.83
CA GLU A 184 -18.28 -1.36 -3.19
C GLU A 184 -18.44 0.08 -2.68
N HIS A 185 -17.38 0.67 -2.13
CA HIS A 185 -17.36 2.05 -1.60
C HIS A 185 -17.05 3.12 -2.66
N ARG A 186 -16.93 2.76 -3.94
CA ARG A 186 -16.54 3.71 -5.01
C ARG A 186 -17.50 4.89 -5.24
N MET A 187 -18.72 4.79 -4.71
CA MET A 187 -19.75 5.83 -4.82
C MET A 187 -19.83 6.71 -3.57
N ASP A 188 -19.04 6.41 -2.54
CA ASP A 188 -18.95 7.20 -1.32
C ASP A 188 -18.31 8.55 -1.64
N SER A 189 -18.77 9.61 -0.98
CA SER A 189 -18.34 10.98 -1.28
C SER A 189 -16.86 11.24 -1.02
N ASN A 190 -16.22 10.43 -0.17
CA ASN A 190 -14.80 10.54 0.17
C ASN A 190 -13.91 9.52 -0.57
N VAL A 191 -14.45 8.67 -1.47
CA VAL A 191 -13.67 7.64 -2.17
C VAL A 191 -13.63 7.90 -3.68
N LEU A 192 -12.42 8.01 -4.22
CA LEU A 192 -12.15 8.02 -5.65
C LEU A 192 -11.50 6.70 -6.05
N PHE A 193 -12.23 5.86 -6.79
CA PHE A 193 -11.71 4.59 -7.32
C PHE A 193 -11.11 4.79 -8.73
N LEU A 194 -9.81 4.55 -8.85
CA LEU A 194 -9.06 4.64 -10.10
C LEU A 194 -8.58 3.27 -10.58
N LYS A 195 -8.31 3.17 -11.88
CA LYS A 195 -7.65 2.02 -12.50
C LYS A 195 -6.35 2.48 -13.12
N TYR A 196 -5.27 1.79 -12.79
CA TYR A 196 -3.93 2.06 -13.30
C TYR A 196 -3.91 2.09 -14.84
N GLU A 197 -4.64 1.17 -15.48
CA GLU A 197 -4.70 1.08 -16.95
C GLU A 197 -5.34 2.30 -17.60
N ASP A 198 -6.19 3.03 -16.88
CA ASP A 198 -6.87 4.22 -17.40
C ASP A 198 -5.96 5.46 -17.34
N MET A 199 -4.87 5.43 -16.56
CA MET A 199 -3.87 6.53 -16.55
C MET A 199 -3.10 6.65 -17.88
N TYR A 200 -2.89 5.53 -18.57
CA TYR A 200 -2.13 5.49 -19.82
C TYR A 200 -3.02 5.51 -21.06
N LYS A 201 -4.33 5.35 -20.88
CA LYS A 201 -5.31 5.59 -21.93
C LYS A 201 -5.50 7.09 -22.07
N VAL A 202 -4.55 7.73 -22.74
CA VAL A 202 -4.73 9.10 -23.22
C VAL A 202 -5.97 9.09 -24.12
N GLY A 203 -6.99 9.84 -23.71
CA GLY A 203 -8.26 9.91 -24.42
C GLY A 203 -8.07 10.46 -25.82
N HIS A 204 -8.35 9.65 -26.83
CA HIS A 204 -9.08 10.12 -27.99
C HIS A 204 -10.57 10.02 -27.68
N ARG A 205 -11.13 11.06 -27.05
CA ARG A 205 -12.54 11.44 -27.15
C ARG A 205 -12.66 12.94 -27.02
#